data_AF-A0A936EUF3-F1
#
_entry.id   AF-A0A936EUF3-F1
#
_cell.length_a   1.000
_cell.length_b   1.000
_cell.length_c   1.000
_cell.angle_alpha   90.00
_cell.angle_beta   90.00
_cell.angle_gamma   90.00
#
_symmetry.space_group_name_H-M   'P 1'
#
loop_
_entity.id
_entity.type
_entity.pdbx_description
1 polymer ?
#
loop_
_entity_poly.entity_id
_entity_poly.type
_entity_poly.pdbx_seq_one_letter_code
_entity_poly.pdbx_strand_id
1 'polypeptide(L)'
;MLPVSPAAAQQAQRLANVAVELLEVGNEEQALTEIQKALQTDPGNRMAQSLLKQVQTDPQVLLGRDHFSYRVEPGESLSRIAGRFLKDVHLFYALARYNDIKVPRQLQGGQLIKVPGKQPLPAPAPAATTAMPAPTPAPPPVAPAPPPTRPAVVPASQPVATVIAHEYRHGLSLMAQQKPSEAIQAFDIVLEHDPHHANAKLKRAQALNQVSGLIRLLENTIRRLDVQLAQNPNNSAAREQRDKAVADRDRLLTVR
;
A
#
# COMPACT_ATOMS: atom_id res chain seq x y z
N MET A 1 -9.82 -2.55 39.26
CA MET A 1 -9.02 -2.71 38.02
C MET A 1 -7.66 -2.10 38.30
N LEU A 2 -6.60 -2.89 38.25
CA LEU A 2 -5.24 -2.40 38.50
C LEU A 2 -4.84 -1.44 37.36
N PRO A 3 -4.23 -0.28 37.66
CA PRO A 3 -3.73 0.60 36.61
C PRO A 3 -2.61 -0.12 35.84
N VAL A 4 -2.71 -0.13 34.52
CA VAL A 4 -1.65 -0.64 33.64
C VAL A 4 -0.35 0.13 33.92
N SER A 5 0.76 -0.59 34.01
CA SER A 5 2.07 0.05 34.22
C SER A 5 2.39 0.97 33.02
N PRO A 6 3.04 2.12 33.22
CA PRO A 6 3.37 3.05 32.13
C PRO A 6 4.19 2.39 31.01
N ALA A 7 5.03 1.40 31.33
CA ALA A 7 5.75 0.60 30.34
C ALA A 7 4.81 -0.26 29.47
N ALA A 8 3.79 -0.87 30.07
CA ALA A 8 2.77 -1.64 29.34
C ALA A 8 1.91 -0.73 28.46
N ALA A 9 1.53 0.44 28.96
CA ALA A 9 0.81 1.45 28.16
C ALA A 9 1.63 1.92 26.94
N GLN A 10 2.94 2.17 27.11
CA GLN A 10 3.82 2.50 26.00
C GLN A 10 3.98 1.34 25.00
N GLN A 11 4.09 0.11 25.49
CA GLN A 11 4.19 -1.06 24.64
C GLN A 11 2.92 -1.28 23.81
N ALA A 12 1.75 -1.14 24.42
CA ALA A 12 0.46 -1.18 23.73
C ALA A 12 0.36 -0.09 22.65
N GLN A 13 0.83 1.12 22.97
CA GLN A 13 0.86 2.23 22.01
C GLN A 13 1.75 1.92 20.80
N ARG A 14 2.92 1.30 21.01
CA ARG A 14 3.82 0.90 19.91
C ARG A 14 3.17 -0.18 19.03
N LEU A 15 2.58 -1.20 19.63
CA LEU A 15 1.89 -2.27 18.88
C LEU A 15 0.74 -1.70 18.05
N ALA A 16 -0.02 -0.76 18.62
CA ALA A 16 -1.07 -0.09 17.90
C ALA A 16 -0.54 0.80 16.75
N ASN A 17 0.63 1.44 16.89
CA ASN A 17 1.27 2.16 15.77
C ASN A 17 1.67 1.20 14.63
N VAL A 18 2.23 0.04 14.96
CA VAL A 18 2.56 -1.00 13.95
C VAL A 18 1.30 -1.46 13.23
N ALA A 19 0.20 -1.65 13.96
CA ALA A 19 -1.08 -1.97 13.34
C ALA A 19 -1.57 -0.88 12.36
N VAL A 20 -1.40 0.40 12.68
CA VAL A 20 -1.71 1.51 11.76
C VAL A 20 -0.90 1.37 10.47
N GLU A 21 0.40 1.15 10.57
CA GLU A 21 1.27 1.00 9.39
C GLU A 21 0.85 -0.21 8.53
N LEU A 22 0.43 -1.31 9.16
CA LEU A 22 -0.06 -2.50 8.47
C LEU A 22 -1.39 -2.22 7.74
N LEU A 23 -2.33 -1.50 8.36
CA LEU A 23 -3.57 -1.08 7.71
C LEU A 23 -3.33 -0.10 6.57
N GLU A 24 -2.34 0.78 6.70
CA GLU A 24 -1.94 1.72 5.66
C GLU A 24 -1.44 1.03 4.39
N VAL A 25 -0.77 -0.13 4.54
CA VAL A 25 -0.29 -0.95 3.41
C VAL A 25 -1.32 -2.00 2.94
N GLY A 26 -2.51 -2.04 3.55
CA GLY A 26 -3.61 -2.95 3.18
C GLY A 26 -3.49 -4.36 3.79
N ASN A 27 -2.70 -4.53 4.84
CA ASN A 27 -2.46 -5.81 5.50
C ASN A 27 -3.32 -5.96 6.76
N GLU A 28 -4.62 -6.17 6.55
CA GLU A 28 -5.64 -6.21 7.59
C GLU A 28 -5.43 -7.37 8.60
N GLU A 29 -5.05 -8.55 8.12
CA GLU A 29 -4.89 -9.75 8.96
C GLU A 29 -3.76 -9.59 9.98
N GLN A 30 -2.62 -9.05 9.54
CA GLN A 30 -1.50 -8.77 10.45
C GLN A 30 -1.84 -7.59 11.37
N ALA A 31 -2.53 -6.57 10.87
CA ALA A 31 -2.97 -5.46 11.70
C ALA A 31 -3.88 -5.92 12.84
N LEU A 32 -4.85 -6.80 12.57
CA LEU A 32 -5.75 -7.37 13.59
C LEU A 32 -4.98 -8.08 14.71
N THR A 33 -3.94 -8.82 14.35
CA THR A 33 -3.08 -9.51 15.31
C THR A 33 -2.36 -8.50 16.23
N GLU A 34 -1.80 -7.44 15.66
CA GLU A 34 -1.11 -6.41 16.42
C GLU A 34 -2.07 -5.56 17.28
N ILE A 35 -3.29 -5.29 16.79
CA ILE A 35 -4.36 -4.63 17.55
C ILE A 35 -4.78 -5.48 18.75
N GLN A 36 -4.97 -6.80 18.57
CA GLN A 36 -5.28 -7.69 19.68
C GLN A 36 -4.18 -7.74 20.72
N LYS A 37 -2.90 -7.82 20.30
CA LYS A 37 -1.77 -7.76 21.25
C LYS A 37 -1.71 -6.43 22.00
N ALA A 38 -1.99 -5.32 21.32
CA ALA A 38 -2.05 -4.01 21.95
C ALA A 38 -3.14 -3.96 23.03
N LEU A 39 -4.34 -4.47 22.74
CA LEU A 39 -5.46 -4.53 23.68
C LEU A 39 -5.27 -5.54 24.82
N GLN A 40 -4.53 -6.62 24.58
CA GLN A 40 -4.12 -7.55 25.65
C GLN A 40 -3.14 -6.89 26.62
N THR A 41 -2.26 -6.03 26.11
CA THR A 41 -1.26 -5.32 26.91
C THR A 41 -1.89 -4.14 27.67
N ASP A 42 -2.74 -3.38 27.00
CA ASP A 42 -3.54 -2.30 27.59
C ASP A 42 -4.95 -2.29 27.00
N PRO A 43 -5.92 -2.88 27.73
CA PRO A 43 -7.32 -2.85 27.33
C PRO A 43 -7.90 -1.43 27.25
N GLY A 44 -7.26 -0.45 27.89
CA GLY A 44 -7.66 0.96 27.89
C GLY A 44 -7.11 1.78 26.72
N ASN A 45 -6.31 1.17 25.83
CA ASN A 45 -5.70 1.89 24.72
C ASN A 45 -6.76 2.34 23.69
N ARG A 46 -7.09 3.64 23.70
CA ARG A 46 -8.11 4.23 22.81
C ARG A 46 -7.81 4.02 21.33
N MET A 47 -6.53 4.03 20.94
CA MET A 47 -6.13 3.88 19.54
C MET A 47 -6.39 2.45 19.06
N ALA A 48 -5.92 1.45 19.81
CA ALA A 48 -6.15 0.04 19.48
C ALA A 48 -7.65 -0.31 19.44
N GLN A 49 -8.44 0.25 20.37
CA GLN A 49 -9.90 0.07 20.36
C GLN A 49 -10.56 0.70 19.11
N SER A 50 -10.11 1.88 18.69
CA SER A 50 -10.63 2.54 17.49
C SER A 50 -10.32 1.73 16.23
N LEU A 51 -9.06 1.30 16.07
CA LEU A 51 -8.62 0.47 14.95
C LEU A 51 -9.41 -0.85 14.88
N LEU A 52 -9.59 -1.51 16.03
CA LEU A 52 -10.36 -2.74 16.10
C LEU A 52 -11.81 -2.55 15.61
N LYS A 53 -12.46 -1.45 16.03
CA LYS A 53 -13.82 -1.12 15.58
C LYS A 53 -13.87 -0.86 14.09
N GLN A 54 -12.87 -0.19 13.51
CA GLN A 54 -12.85 0.09 12.08
C GLN A 54 -12.65 -1.15 11.21
N VAL A 55 -11.97 -2.17 11.74
CA VAL A 55 -11.78 -3.44 11.03
C VAL A 55 -13.00 -4.35 11.19
N GLN A 56 -13.56 -4.47 12.40
CA GLN A 56 -14.68 -5.38 12.67
C GLN A 56 -16.06 -4.82 12.32
N THR A 57 -16.25 -3.50 12.36
CA THR A 57 -17.55 -2.87 12.12
C THR A 57 -17.64 -2.31 10.71
N ASP A 58 -18.79 -2.48 10.07
CA ASP A 58 -19.05 -1.93 8.74
C ASP A 58 -18.82 -0.41 8.69
N PRO A 59 -18.04 0.11 7.71
CA PRO A 59 -17.70 1.53 7.62
C PRO A 59 -18.94 2.42 7.41
N GLN A 60 -20.00 1.90 6.76
CA GLN A 60 -21.25 2.63 6.59
C GLN A 60 -22.09 2.73 7.87
N VAL A 61 -21.95 1.76 8.78
CA VAL A 61 -22.61 1.79 10.10
C VAL A 61 -21.86 2.74 11.03
N LEU A 62 -20.53 2.75 10.94
CA LEU A 62 -19.65 3.61 11.72
C LEU A 62 -19.73 5.08 11.34
N LEU A 63 -19.76 5.38 10.04
CA LEU A 63 -19.63 6.74 9.51
C LEU A 63 -20.95 7.33 9.03
N GLY A 64 -21.98 6.50 8.89
CA GLY A 64 -23.29 6.89 8.37
C GLY A 64 -23.42 6.72 6.86
N ARG A 65 -24.66 6.79 6.40
CA ARG A 65 -25.03 6.66 4.98
C ARG A 65 -24.79 7.94 4.20
N ASP A 66 -24.86 9.08 4.89
CA ASP A 66 -24.60 10.41 4.34
C ASP A 66 -23.12 10.61 4.05
N HIS A 67 -22.82 10.98 2.81
CA HIS A 67 -21.47 11.29 2.34
C HIS A 67 -21.52 12.41 1.31
N PHE A 68 -20.40 13.13 1.18
CA PHE A 68 -20.20 14.11 0.13
C PHE A 68 -18.94 13.77 -0.67
N SER A 69 -18.87 14.23 -1.91
CA SER A 69 -17.70 14.06 -2.76
C SER A 69 -16.65 15.12 -2.43
N TYR A 70 -15.45 14.69 -2.08
CA TYR A 70 -14.31 15.54 -1.79
C TYR A 70 -13.16 15.22 -2.75
N ARG A 71 -12.53 16.27 -3.28
CA ARG A 71 -11.33 16.14 -4.10
C ARG A 71 -10.11 16.26 -3.20
N VAL A 72 -9.34 15.18 -3.12
CA VAL A 72 -8.12 15.10 -2.31
C VAL A 72 -7.13 16.15 -2.78
N GLU A 73 -6.53 16.91 -1.86
CA GLU A 73 -5.48 17.86 -2.22
C GLU A 73 -4.14 17.13 -2.53
N PRO A 74 -3.29 17.67 -3.42
CA PRO A 74 -1.97 17.09 -3.70
C PRO A 74 -1.14 16.95 -2.42
N GLY A 75 -0.73 15.71 -2.09
CA GLY A 75 0.02 15.42 -0.87
C GLY A 75 -0.84 15.28 0.40
N GLU A 76 -2.16 15.29 0.28
CA GLU A 76 -3.09 15.00 1.38
C GLU A 76 -3.32 13.48 1.50
N SER A 77 -3.35 12.98 2.74
CA SER A 77 -3.53 11.55 3.05
C SER A 77 -4.90 11.30 3.69
N LEU A 78 -5.44 10.08 3.57
CA LEU A 78 -6.72 9.71 4.19
C LEU A 78 -6.77 10.01 5.70
N SER A 79 -5.66 9.87 6.41
CA SER A 79 -5.58 10.19 7.85
C SER A 79 -5.73 11.68 8.13
N ARG A 80 -5.18 12.53 7.27
CA ARG A 80 -5.32 13.99 7.38
C ARG A 80 -6.75 14.43 7.04
N ILE A 81 -7.36 13.80 6.04
CA ILE A 81 -8.77 13.98 5.66
C ILE A 81 -9.68 13.52 6.81
N ALA A 82 -9.48 12.32 7.36
CA ALA A 82 -10.26 11.82 8.49
C ALA A 82 -10.13 12.73 9.72
N GLY A 83 -8.93 13.20 10.03
CA GLY A 83 -8.72 14.19 11.09
C GLY A 83 -9.45 15.51 10.85
N ARG A 84 -9.52 15.98 9.60
CA ARG A 84 -10.17 17.25 9.23
C ARG A 84 -11.70 17.16 9.21
N PHE A 85 -12.23 16.08 8.65
CA PHE A 85 -13.67 15.93 8.37
C PHE A 85 -14.41 15.13 9.45
N LEU A 86 -13.77 14.07 9.97
CA LEU A 86 -14.35 13.21 11.00
C LEU A 86 -13.85 13.57 12.40
N LYS A 87 -12.95 14.56 12.53
CA LYS A 87 -12.27 14.96 13.77
C LYS A 87 -11.45 13.83 14.42
N ASP A 88 -11.18 12.76 13.68
CA ASP A 88 -10.38 11.62 14.16
C ASP A 88 -9.46 11.12 13.04
N VAL A 89 -8.15 11.28 13.25
CA VAL A 89 -7.10 10.86 12.31
C VAL A 89 -7.09 9.35 12.12
N HIS A 90 -7.51 8.58 13.14
CA HIS A 90 -7.48 7.13 13.12
C HIS A 90 -8.58 6.54 12.23
N LEU A 91 -9.64 7.30 11.90
CA LEU A 91 -10.74 6.86 11.04
C LEU A 91 -10.38 6.68 9.55
N PHE A 92 -9.11 6.89 9.18
CA PHE A 92 -8.60 6.76 7.82
C PHE A 92 -8.89 5.41 7.17
N TYR A 93 -8.79 4.31 7.93
CA TYR A 93 -9.03 2.96 7.41
C TYR A 93 -10.52 2.71 7.12
N ALA A 94 -11.40 3.24 7.96
CA ALA A 94 -12.83 3.14 7.74
C ALA A 94 -13.25 3.99 6.54
N LEU A 95 -12.64 5.16 6.37
CA LEU A 95 -12.81 6.00 5.18
C LEU A 95 -12.29 5.29 3.91
N ALA A 96 -11.16 4.59 4.00
CA ALA A 96 -10.64 3.81 2.89
C ALA A 96 -11.63 2.72 2.47
N ARG A 97 -12.12 1.91 3.43
CA ARG A 97 -13.14 0.89 3.18
C ARG A 97 -14.46 1.47 2.67
N TYR A 98 -14.87 2.65 3.13
CA TYR A 98 -16.07 3.36 2.64
C TYR A 98 -15.98 3.72 1.16
N ASN A 99 -14.76 3.85 0.64
CA ASN A 99 -14.46 4.22 -0.75
C ASN A 99 -13.94 3.04 -1.58
N ASP A 100 -14.02 1.82 -1.06
CA ASP A 100 -13.44 0.62 -1.66
C ASP A 100 -11.92 0.74 -1.92
N ILE A 101 -11.23 1.59 -1.16
CA ILE A 101 -9.78 1.80 -1.22
C ILE A 101 -9.11 0.75 -0.31
N LYS A 102 -8.50 -0.25 -0.93
CA LYS A 102 -7.77 -1.31 -0.21
C LYS A 102 -6.48 -0.85 0.46
N VAL A 103 -5.84 0.19 -0.09
CA VAL A 103 -4.56 0.70 0.42
C VAL A 103 -4.65 2.19 0.65
N PRO A 104 -4.85 2.63 1.91
CA PRO A 104 -4.97 4.04 2.26
C PRO A 104 -3.80 4.91 1.79
N ARG A 105 -2.57 4.36 1.79
CA ARG A 105 -1.36 5.04 1.33
C ARG A 105 -1.29 5.29 -0.18
N GLN A 106 -2.16 4.66 -0.96
CA GLN A 106 -2.19 4.85 -2.41
C GLN A 106 -3.15 5.96 -2.85
N LEU A 107 -3.78 6.68 -1.91
CA LEU A 107 -4.64 7.82 -2.23
C LEU A 107 -3.85 8.87 -3.00
N GLN A 108 -4.30 9.18 -4.22
CA GLN A 108 -3.64 10.18 -5.06
C GLN A 108 -4.29 11.56 -4.89
N GLY A 109 -3.45 12.58 -4.84
CA GLY A 109 -3.89 13.97 -4.94
C GLY A 109 -4.70 14.20 -6.20
N GLY A 110 -5.88 14.79 -6.07
CA GLY A 110 -6.83 15.04 -7.14
C GLY A 110 -7.89 13.94 -7.33
N GLN A 111 -7.79 12.82 -6.61
CA GLN A 111 -8.82 11.78 -6.63
C GLN A 111 -10.09 12.26 -5.93
N LEU A 112 -11.25 11.97 -6.51
CA LEU A 112 -12.53 12.18 -5.81
C LEU A 112 -12.79 10.98 -4.90
N ILE A 113 -12.99 11.27 -3.61
CA ILE A 113 -13.41 10.31 -2.60
C ILE A 113 -14.74 10.75 -1.98
N LYS A 114 -15.50 9.79 -1.49
CA LYS A 114 -16.68 9.98 -0.66
C LYS A 114 -16.24 10.12 0.79
N VAL A 115 -16.41 11.29 1.35
CA VAL A 115 -16.16 11.53 2.78
C VAL A 115 -17.52 11.48 3.49
N PRO A 116 -17.73 10.51 4.39
CA PRO A 116 -18.96 10.42 5.16
C PRO A 116 -19.04 11.52 6.21
N GLY A 117 -20.26 12.01 6.44
CA GLY A 117 -20.55 13.14 7.32
C GLY A 117 -21.09 14.37 6.58
N LYS A 118 -21.33 15.44 7.35
CA LYS A 118 -21.80 16.72 6.81
C LYS A 118 -20.60 17.51 6.31
N GLN A 119 -20.64 17.91 5.04
CA GLN A 119 -19.61 18.73 4.41
C GLN A 119 -19.30 19.97 5.28
N PRO A 120 -18.10 20.11 5.86
CA PRO A 120 -17.68 21.36 6.47
C PRO A 120 -17.70 22.43 5.40
N LEU A 121 -18.12 23.65 5.76
CA LEU A 121 -18.05 24.81 4.90
C LEU A 121 -16.65 24.84 4.25
N PRO A 122 -16.56 24.93 2.91
CA PRO A 122 -15.30 24.85 2.20
C PRO A 122 -14.32 25.83 2.83
N ALA A 123 -13.12 25.35 3.19
CA ALA A 123 -12.04 26.25 3.55
C ALA A 123 -11.88 27.24 2.38
N PRO A 124 -11.73 28.55 2.65
CA PRO A 124 -11.48 29.51 1.60
C PRO A 124 -10.27 29.02 0.80
N ALA A 125 -10.47 28.84 -0.51
CA ALA A 125 -9.41 28.47 -1.42
C ALA A 125 -8.25 29.45 -1.25
N PRO A 126 -6.97 29.01 -1.35
CA PRO A 126 -5.87 29.94 -1.54
C PRO A 126 -6.23 30.86 -2.70
N ALA A 127 -6.31 32.16 -2.42
CA ALA A 127 -6.68 33.16 -3.39
C ALA A 127 -5.72 33.06 -4.59
N ALA A 128 -6.21 32.51 -5.71
CA ALA A 128 -5.62 32.80 -7.00
C ALA A 128 -5.82 34.30 -7.23
N THR A 129 -4.74 35.06 -7.14
CA THR A 129 -4.71 36.48 -7.42
C THR A 129 -5.35 36.75 -8.78
N THR A 130 -6.29 37.67 -8.76
CA THR A 130 -7.07 38.24 -9.87
C THR A 130 -6.28 38.48 -11.15
N ALA A 131 -6.79 37.98 -12.27
CA ALA A 131 -6.82 38.70 -13.53
C ALA A 131 -7.91 38.11 -14.43
N MET A 132 -9.10 38.72 -14.38
CA MET A 132 -10.07 38.64 -15.46
C MET A 132 -9.82 39.85 -16.36
N PRO A 133 -9.76 39.66 -17.69
CA PRO A 133 -10.60 40.45 -18.56
C PRO A 133 -11.60 39.53 -19.29
N ALA A 134 -12.82 40.04 -19.40
CA ALA A 134 -14.00 39.36 -19.91
C ALA A 134 -13.89 38.88 -21.37
N PRO A 135 -14.66 37.85 -21.77
CA PRO A 135 -15.17 37.74 -23.13
C PRO A 135 -16.65 38.17 -23.19
N THR A 136 -16.97 38.91 -24.25
CA THR A 136 -18.30 39.34 -24.71
C THR A 136 -19.10 38.15 -25.34
N PRO A 137 -20.33 38.32 -25.86
CA PRO A 137 -21.48 37.46 -25.60
C PRO A 137 -21.58 36.18 -26.46
N ALA A 138 -22.40 35.27 -25.97
CA ALA A 138 -22.68 33.90 -26.43
C ALA A 138 -22.94 33.68 -27.93
N PRO A 139 -22.68 32.45 -28.43
CA PRO A 139 -23.69 31.66 -29.12
C PRO A 139 -24.37 30.69 -28.12
N PRO A 140 -25.63 30.31 -28.34
CA PRO A 140 -26.35 29.44 -27.40
C PRO A 140 -25.65 28.07 -27.33
N PRO A 141 -25.52 27.45 -26.13
CA PRO A 141 -25.19 26.04 -26.07
C PRO A 141 -26.36 25.27 -26.65
N VAL A 142 -26.18 24.77 -27.89
CA VAL A 142 -26.95 23.65 -28.42
C VAL A 142 -26.90 22.57 -27.35
N ALA A 143 -28.08 22.11 -26.93
CA ALA A 143 -28.25 21.09 -25.92
C ALA A 143 -27.18 19.99 -26.05
N PRO A 144 -26.40 19.67 -25.00
CA PRO A 144 -25.76 18.38 -24.98
C PRO A 144 -26.89 17.35 -25.02
N ALA A 145 -26.88 16.60 -26.12
CA ALA A 145 -27.67 15.42 -26.39
C ALA A 145 -27.80 14.54 -25.13
N PRO A 146 -28.86 13.72 -25.02
CA PRO A 146 -29.05 12.79 -23.90
C PRO A 146 -27.74 12.06 -23.56
N PRO A 147 -27.48 11.77 -22.28
CA PRO A 147 -26.27 11.05 -21.88
C PRO A 147 -26.15 9.81 -22.78
N PRO A 148 -24.94 9.43 -23.23
CA PRO A 148 -24.81 8.24 -24.03
C PRO A 148 -25.50 7.12 -23.27
N THR A 149 -26.62 6.67 -23.81
CA THR A 149 -27.25 5.43 -23.43
C THR A 149 -26.13 4.43 -23.46
N ARG A 150 -25.83 3.91 -22.26
CA ARG A 150 -24.93 2.78 -22.03
C ARG A 150 -25.01 1.88 -23.27
N PRO A 151 -23.94 1.73 -24.05
CA PRO A 151 -23.82 0.51 -24.80
C PRO A 151 -23.72 -0.56 -23.71
N ALA A 152 -24.82 -1.26 -23.46
CA ALA A 152 -24.72 -2.64 -23.08
C ALA A 152 -23.97 -3.31 -24.25
N VAL A 153 -22.65 -3.30 -24.17
CA VAL A 153 -21.75 -4.00 -25.09
C VAL A 153 -20.85 -4.83 -24.20
N VAL A 154 -21.32 -6.07 -24.02
CA VAL A 154 -20.62 -7.33 -23.87
C VAL A 154 -19.66 -7.53 -22.67
N PRO A 155 -19.80 -8.62 -21.90
CA PRO A 155 -18.82 -9.05 -20.92
C PRO A 155 -17.62 -9.67 -21.66
N ALA A 156 -16.59 -8.88 -21.98
CA ALA A 156 -15.40 -9.41 -22.64
C ALA A 156 -14.13 -8.56 -22.40
N SER A 157 -13.83 -8.16 -21.15
CA SER A 157 -12.47 -7.69 -20.75
C SER A 157 -12.16 -7.87 -19.25
N GLN A 158 -12.99 -8.64 -18.54
CA GLN A 158 -12.73 -9.00 -17.15
C GLN A 158 -11.45 -9.84 -16.91
N PRO A 159 -10.86 -10.61 -17.86
CA PRO A 159 -9.69 -11.42 -17.55
C PRO A 159 -8.38 -10.62 -17.40
N VAL A 160 -8.16 -9.53 -18.14
CA VAL A 160 -6.86 -8.82 -18.08
C VAL A 160 -6.70 -8.07 -16.77
N ALA A 161 -7.76 -7.42 -16.28
CA ALA A 161 -7.74 -6.72 -14.99
C ALA A 161 -7.59 -7.69 -13.80
N THR A 162 -8.19 -8.89 -13.88
CA THR A 162 -8.00 -9.93 -12.85
C THR A 162 -6.61 -10.54 -12.91
N VAL A 163 -6.03 -10.75 -14.10
CA VAL A 163 -4.64 -11.21 -14.27
C VAL A 163 -3.66 -10.19 -13.70
N ILE A 164 -3.78 -8.90 -14.03
CA ILE A 164 -2.94 -7.83 -13.45
C ILE A 164 -3.01 -7.85 -11.91
N ALA A 165 -4.22 -7.91 -11.34
CA ALA A 165 -4.40 -7.91 -9.89
C ALA A 165 -3.87 -9.21 -9.24
N HIS A 166 -4.02 -10.35 -9.92
CA HIS A 166 -3.50 -11.64 -9.48
C HIS A 166 -1.97 -11.65 -9.46
N GLU A 167 -1.33 -11.30 -10.57
CA GLU A 167 0.12 -11.29 -10.70
C GLU A 167 0.78 -10.26 -9.78
N TYR A 168 0.15 -9.11 -9.60
CA TYR A 168 0.64 -8.11 -8.64
C TYR A 168 0.61 -8.65 -7.20
N ARG A 169 -0.48 -9.31 -6.80
CA ARG A 169 -0.58 -9.96 -5.47
C ARG A 169 0.41 -11.12 -5.32
N HIS A 170 0.61 -11.89 -6.39
CA HIS A 170 1.56 -12.99 -6.43
C HIS A 170 2.99 -12.47 -6.24
N GLY A 171 3.39 -11.42 -6.96
CA GLY A 171 4.69 -10.77 -6.78
C GLY A 171 4.91 -10.23 -5.36
N LEU A 172 3.89 -9.65 -4.74
CA LEU A 172 3.96 -9.23 -3.33
C LEU A 172 4.13 -10.42 -2.37
N SER A 173 3.46 -11.54 -2.61
CA SER A 173 3.62 -12.77 -1.82
C SER A 173 5.04 -13.33 -1.95
N LEU A 174 5.60 -13.33 -3.16
CA LEU A 174 6.98 -13.78 -3.40
C LEU A 174 8.02 -12.90 -2.70
N MET A 175 7.79 -11.57 -2.66
CA MET A 175 8.63 -10.67 -1.85
C MET A 175 8.56 -11.00 -0.36
N ALA A 176 7.37 -11.30 0.18
CA ALA A 176 7.21 -11.71 1.58
C ALA A 176 7.93 -13.04 1.87
N GLN A 177 7.94 -13.95 0.89
CA GLN A 177 8.64 -15.24 0.95
C GLN A 177 10.16 -15.13 0.75
N GLN A 178 10.74 -13.92 0.69
CA GLN A 178 12.18 -13.69 0.43
C GLN A 178 12.64 -14.27 -0.92
N LYS A 179 11.73 -14.31 -1.91
CA LYS A 179 12.00 -14.75 -3.29
C LYS A 179 11.95 -13.56 -4.25
N PRO A 180 12.90 -12.61 -4.16
CA PRO A 180 12.83 -11.38 -4.94
C PRO A 180 13.02 -11.62 -6.44
N SER A 181 13.73 -12.68 -6.85
CA SER A 181 13.90 -13.07 -8.25
C SER A 181 12.56 -13.47 -8.91
N GLU A 182 11.79 -14.34 -8.27
CA GLU A 182 10.46 -14.75 -8.75
C GLU A 182 9.49 -13.55 -8.70
N ALA A 183 9.62 -12.68 -7.69
CA ALA A 183 8.79 -11.48 -7.59
C ALA A 183 9.01 -10.51 -8.76
N ILE A 184 10.24 -10.34 -9.25
CA ILE A 184 10.54 -9.49 -10.43
C ILE A 184 9.74 -9.98 -11.64
N GLN A 185 9.73 -11.29 -11.89
CA GLN A 185 9.00 -11.87 -13.03
C GLN A 185 7.48 -11.62 -12.92
N ALA A 186 6.91 -11.81 -11.73
CA ALA A 186 5.50 -11.52 -11.49
C ALA A 186 5.16 -10.03 -11.72
N PHE A 187 6.04 -9.10 -11.31
CA PHE A 187 5.85 -7.68 -11.60
C PHE A 187 6.10 -7.32 -13.06
N ASP A 188 6.98 -8.03 -13.78
CA ASP A 188 7.16 -7.84 -15.21
C ASP A 188 5.90 -8.20 -15.99
N ILE A 189 5.23 -9.32 -15.66
CA ILE A 189 3.93 -9.67 -16.27
C ILE A 189 2.88 -8.56 -16.05
N VAL A 190 2.86 -7.96 -14.86
CA VAL A 190 1.99 -6.81 -14.58
C VAL A 190 2.32 -5.62 -15.49
N LEU A 191 3.61 -5.35 -15.73
CA LEU A 191 4.06 -4.23 -16.54
C LEU A 191 3.94 -4.49 -18.05
N GLU A 192 3.91 -5.75 -18.49
CA GLU A 192 3.57 -6.12 -19.87
C GLU A 192 2.12 -5.78 -20.19
N HIS A 193 1.21 -6.01 -19.25
CA HIS A 193 -0.22 -5.71 -19.40
C HIS A 193 -0.58 -4.25 -19.09
N ASP A 194 0.06 -3.66 -18.09
CA ASP A 194 -0.07 -2.25 -17.72
C ASP A 194 1.30 -1.58 -17.54
N PRO A 195 1.89 -1.05 -18.63
CA PRO A 195 3.17 -0.35 -18.59
C PRO A 195 3.16 0.91 -17.72
N HIS A 196 1.99 1.42 -17.31
CA HIS A 196 1.85 2.60 -16.46
C HIS A 196 1.60 2.24 -15.00
N HIS A 197 1.67 0.95 -14.63
CA HIS A 197 1.42 0.49 -13.27
C HIS A 197 2.51 0.94 -12.29
N ALA A 198 2.32 2.11 -11.68
CA ALA A 198 3.30 2.77 -10.82
C ALA A 198 3.76 1.87 -9.66
N ASN A 199 2.83 1.11 -9.07
CA ASN A 199 3.13 0.21 -7.96
C ASN A 199 3.99 -0.99 -8.38
N ALA A 200 3.74 -1.61 -9.53
CA ALA A 200 4.56 -2.72 -10.01
C ALA A 200 5.97 -2.24 -10.38
N LYS A 201 6.12 -1.06 -10.99
CA LYS A 201 7.46 -0.48 -11.25
C LYS A 201 8.25 -0.29 -9.96
N LEU A 202 7.62 0.29 -8.93
CA LEU A 202 8.27 0.50 -7.65
C LEU A 202 8.64 -0.84 -7.00
N LYS A 203 7.72 -1.81 -6.96
CA LYS A 203 7.95 -3.11 -6.33
C LYS A 203 9.00 -3.94 -7.08
N ARG A 204 9.00 -3.90 -8.41
CA ARG A 204 10.05 -4.47 -9.25
C ARG A 204 11.41 -3.87 -8.92
N ALA A 205 11.51 -2.54 -8.82
CA ALA A 205 12.75 -1.87 -8.46
C ALA A 205 13.24 -2.25 -7.05
N GLN A 206 12.34 -2.41 -6.08
CA GLN A 206 12.67 -2.90 -4.74
C GLN A 206 13.20 -4.35 -4.79
N ALA A 207 12.56 -5.22 -5.56
CA ALA A 207 12.99 -6.61 -5.73
C ALA A 207 14.37 -6.70 -6.42
N LEU A 208 14.64 -5.85 -7.43
CA LEU A 208 15.97 -5.75 -8.06
C LEU A 208 17.06 -5.31 -7.09
N ASN A 209 16.77 -4.36 -6.21
CA ASN A 209 17.71 -3.95 -5.16
C ASN A 209 18.00 -5.10 -4.18
N GLN A 210 16.99 -5.90 -3.82
CA GLN A 210 17.18 -7.08 -2.99
C GLN A 210 18.02 -8.16 -3.69
N VAL A 211 17.75 -8.46 -4.96
CA VAL A 211 18.56 -9.39 -5.77
C VAL A 211 20.01 -8.92 -5.84
N SER A 212 20.24 -7.63 -6.09
CA SER A 212 21.58 -7.04 -6.11
C SER A 212 22.30 -7.19 -4.76
N GLY A 213 21.58 -7.03 -3.65
CA GLY A 213 22.12 -7.27 -2.29
C GLY A 213 22.51 -8.73 -2.07
N LEU A 214 21.66 -9.67 -2.50
CA LEU A 214 21.93 -11.12 -2.39
C LEU A 214 23.15 -11.54 -3.22
N ILE A 215 23.28 -11.01 -4.45
CA ILE A 215 24.45 -11.27 -5.31
C ILE A 215 25.73 -10.84 -4.59
N ARG A 216 25.77 -9.62 -4.03
CA ARG A 216 26.95 -9.14 -3.28
C ARG A 216 27.28 -10.02 -2.06
N LEU A 217 26.27 -10.49 -1.34
CA LEU A 217 26.44 -11.39 -0.21
C LEU A 217 27.06 -12.73 -0.65
N LEU A 218 26.56 -13.29 -1.75
CA LEU A 218 27.09 -14.53 -2.34
C LEU A 218 28.53 -14.33 -2.82
N GLU A 219 28.84 -13.21 -3.48
CA GLU A 219 30.21 -12.87 -3.90
C GLU A 219 31.17 -12.77 -2.72
N ASN A 220 30.75 -12.16 -1.60
CA ASN A 220 31.57 -12.11 -0.38
C ASN A 220 31.80 -13.51 0.20
N THR A 221 30.76 -14.35 0.20
CA THR A 221 30.82 -15.73 0.68
C THR A 221 31.77 -16.57 -0.17
N ILE A 222 31.68 -16.46 -1.50
CA ILE A 222 32.57 -17.15 -2.45
C ILE A 222 34.03 -16.76 -2.17
N ARG A 223 34.34 -15.46 -2.03
CA ARG A 223 35.69 -15.00 -1.72
C ARG A 223 36.24 -15.57 -0.42
N ARG A 224 35.41 -15.64 0.64
CA ARG A 224 35.81 -16.24 1.92
C ARG A 224 36.14 -17.72 1.77
N LEU A 225 35.30 -18.46 1.05
CA LEU A 225 35.48 -19.89 0.81
C LEU A 225 36.71 -20.16 -0.08
N ASP A 226 36.98 -19.32 -1.08
CA ASP A 226 38.20 -19.40 -1.90
C ASP A 226 39.47 -19.28 -1.04
N VAL A 227 39.51 -18.33 -0.10
CA VAL A 227 40.65 -18.19 0.84
C VAL A 227 40.79 -19.42 1.73
N GLN A 228 39.68 -19.98 2.22
CA GLN A 228 39.68 -21.17 3.05
C GLN A 228 40.18 -22.41 2.29
N LEU A 229 39.80 -22.56 1.03
CA LEU A 229 40.25 -23.64 0.15
C LEU A 229 41.72 -23.48 -0.25
N ALA A 230 42.22 -22.24 -0.36
CA ALA A 230 43.65 -22.00 -0.58
C ALA A 230 44.50 -22.45 0.63
N GLN A 231 43.97 -22.32 1.85
CA GLN A 231 44.64 -22.78 3.08
C GLN A 231 44.49 -24.28 3.32
N ASN A 232 43.33 -24.85 2.95
CA ASN A 232 43.06 -26.28 3.08
C ASN A 232 42.33 -26.82 1.83
N PRO A 233 43.08 -27.24 0.80
CA PRO A 233 42.51 -27.69 -0.48
C PRO A 233 41.65 -28.97 -0.37
N ASN A 234 41.84 -29.76 0.69
CA ASN A 234 41.12 -31.02 0.90
C ASN A 234 39.78 -30.84 1.64
N ASN A 235 39.37 -29.60 1.92
CA ASN A 235 38.09 -29.33 2.57
C ASN A 235 36.91 -29.45 1.58
N SER A 236 36.34 -30.65 1.48
CA SER A 236 35.20 -30.96 0.61
C SER A 236 33.96 -30.10 0.92
N ALA A 237 33.67 -29.86 2.20
CA ALA A 237 32.52 -29.06 2.62
C ALA A 237 32.61 -27.61 2.14
N ALA A 238 33.79 -26.98 2.25
CA ALA A 238 34.00 -25.62 1.76
C ALA A 238 33.88 -25.54 0.22
N ARG A 239 34.31 -26.58 -0.50
CA ARG A 239 34.18 -26.67 -1.95
C ARG A 239 32.72 -26.76 -2.38
N GLU A 240 31.95 -27.65 -1.76
CA GLU A 240 30.51 -27.78 -2.03
C GLU A 240 29.74 -26.49 -1.72
N GLN A 241 30.03 -25.83 -0.59
CA GLN A 241 29.39 -24.56 -0.24
C GLN A 241 29.71 -23.46 -1.27
N ARG A 242 30.94 -23.43 -1.78
CA ARG A 242 31.38 -22.47 -2.80
C ARG A 242 30.64 -22.73 -4.11
N ASP A 243 30.57 -23.98 -4.56
CA ASP A 243 29.89 -24.35 -5.80
C ASP A 243 28.39 -24.02 -5.73
N LYS A 244 27.74 -24.25 -4.58
CA LYS A 244 26.35 -23.81 -4.34
C LYS A 244 26.22 -22.28 -4.42
N ALA A 245 27.08 -21.54 -3.73
CA ALA A 245 27.02 -20.08 -3.74
C ALA A 245 27.24 -19.48 -5.14
N VAL A 246 28.11 -20.10 -5.95
CA VAL A 246 28.32 -19.73 -7.36
C VAL A 246 27.05 -19.99 -8.19
N ALA A 247 26.42 -21.16 -8.04
CA ALA A 247 25.19 -21.51 -8.73
C ALA A 247 24.02 -20.57 -8.36
N ASP A 248 23.83 -20.28 -7.07
CA ASP A 248 22.79 -19.35 -6.61
C ASP A 248 23.01 -17.93 -7.17
N ARG A 249 24.26 -17.47 -7.20
CA ARG A 249 24.60 -16.15 -7.76
C ARG A 249 24.26 -16.10 -9.26
N ASP A 250 24.61 -17.14 -10.01
CA ASP A 250 24.35 -17.21 -11.45
C ASP A 250 22.83 -17.23 -11.76
N ARG A 251 22.07 -17.97 -10.95
CA ARG A 251 20.60 -17.97 -11.00
C ARG A 251 20.00 -16.59 -10.72
N LEU A 252 20.61 -15.80 -9.84
CA LEU A 252 20.14 -14.44 -9.56
C LEU A 252 20.51 -13.45 -10.67
N LEU A 253 21.63 -13.67 -11.37
CA LEU A 253 22.08 -12.81 -12.48
C LEU A 253 21.24 -12.95 -13.75
N THR A 254 20.54 -14.06 -13.90
CA THR A 254 19.64 -14.33 -15.03
C THR A 254 18.30 -13.59 -14.92
N VAL A 255 17.96 -13.06 -13.74
CA VAL A 255 16.76 -12.25 -13.53
C VAL A 255 17.15 -10.77 -13.64
N ARG A 256 16.85 -10.15 -14.79
CA ARG A 256 17.15 -8.74 -15.10
C ARG A 256 15.89 -7.93 -15.35
#